data_AF-A0A8X6X186-F1
#
_entry.id   AF-A0A8X6X186-F1
#
_cell.length_a   1.000
_cell.length_b   1.000
_cell.length_c   1.000
_cell.angle_alpha   90.00
_cell.angle_beta   90.00
_cell.angle_gamma   90.00
#
_symmetry.space_group_name_H-M   'P 1'
#
loop_
_entity.id
_entity.type
_entity.pdbx_description
1 polymer ?
#
loop_
_entity_poly.entity_id
_entity_poly.type
_entity_poly.pdbx_seq_one_letter_code
_entity_poly.pdbx_strand_id
1 'polypeptide(L)' 'MSQVCDGVEHCYDGADEIGCETGVFAVKGVDEGRLNVTTWLKSRYSDVFGWHENTHRGIVALYLGNERNATNMTAGEN' A
#
# COMPACT_ATOMS: atom_id res chain seq x y z
N MET A 1 -2.75 8.56 -5.79
CA MET A 1 -1.29 8.48 -5.79
C MET A 1 -0.82 8.49 -4.35
N SER A 2 0.04 7.57 -3.93
CA SER A 2 0.72 7.64 -2.62
C SER A 2 1.91 8.56 -2.75
N GLN A 3 2.11 9.45 -1.79
CA GLN A 3 3.27 10.34 -1.68
C GLN A 3 4.29 9.79 -0.68
N VAL A 4 4.38 8.46 -0.58
CA VAL A 4 5.19 7.74 0.43
C VAL A 4 5.78 6.55 -0.28
N CYS A 5 7.10 6.37 -0.15
CA CYS A 5 7.90 5.39 -0.89
C CYS A 5 7.76 5.51 -2.41
N ASP A 6 7.61 6.73 -2.93
CA ASP A 6 7.56 6.99 -4.38
C ASP A 6 8.92 7.45 -4.93
N GLY A 7 9.93 7.60 -4.07
CA GLY A 7 11.28 8.01 -4.41
C GLY A 7 11.44 9.53 -4.56
N VAL A 8 10.46 10.32 -4.14
CA VAL A 8 10.48 11.78 -4.12
C VAL A 8 10.23 12.26 -2.69
N GLU A 9 11.12 13.07 -2.13
CA GLU A 9 10.88 13.69 -0.82
C GLU A 9 9.78 14.76 -0.93
N HIS A 10 8.60 14.46 -0.37
CA HIS A 10 7.48 15.40 -0.26
C HIS A 10 7.44 16.09 1.10
N CYS A 11 7.89 15.41 2.16
CA CYS A 11 7.99 15.99 3.50
C CYS A 11 9.29 16.80 3.65
N TYR A 12 9.24 17.87 4.43
CA TYR A 12 10.41 18.73 4.68
C TYR A 12 11.59 17.99 5.32
N ASP A 13 11.28 16.99 6.14
CA ASP A 13 12.24 16.11 6.80
C ASP A 13 12.47 14.78 6.06
N GLY A 14 11.89 14.60 4.87
CA GLY A 14 11.98 13.38 4.07
C GLY A 14 11.33 12.15 4.70
N ALA A 15 10.50 12.34 5.74
CA ALA A 15 9.92 11.24 6.52
C ALA A 15 9.08 10.27 5.69
N ASP A 16 8.56 10.71 4.54
CA ASP A 16 7.81 9.92 3.58
C ASP A 16 8.64 8.87 2.82
N GLU A 17 9.97 8.97 2.84
CA GLU A 17 10.88 8.02 2.21
C GLU A 17 11.70 7.18 3.22
N ILE A 18 11.60 7.48 4.51
CA ILE A 18 12.32 6.75 5.57
C ILE A 18 11.79 5.32 5.69
N GLY A 19 12.71 4.34 5.61
CA GLY A 19 12.41 2.91 5.78
C GLY A 19 11.95 2.19 4.50
N CYS A 20 11.68 2.92 3.42
CA CYS A 20 11.33 2.38 2.11
C CYS A 20 12.49 1.58 1.47
N GLU A 21 13.72 1.87 1.86
CA GLU A 21 14.95 1.21 1.38
C GLU A 21 15.25 -0.15 2.05
N THR A 22 14.32 -0.69 2.84
CA THR A 22 14.50 -1.94 3.58
C THR A 22 13.52 -3.04 3.15
N GLY A 23 13.97 -4.29 3.20
CA GLY A 23 13.13 -5.47 2.96
C GLY A 23 12.50 -5.49 1.56
N VAL A 24 11.20 -5.82 1.49
CA VAL A 24 10.46 -5.90 0.23
C VAL A 24 10.29 -4.52 -0.42
N PHE A 25 10.22 -3.45 0.37
CA PHE A 25 9.97 -2.09 -0.11
C PHE A 25 11.16 -1.51 -0.91
N ALA A 26 12.37 -2.04 -0.70
CA ALA A 26 13.57 -1.65 -1.46
C ALA A 26 13.49 -1.99 -2.95
N VAL A 27 12.57 -2.87 -3.34
CA VAL A 27 12.35 -3.22 -4.74
C VAL A 27 11.64 -2.07 -5.45
N LYS A 28 12.32 -1.44 -6.41
CA LYS A 28 11.78 -0.32 -7.19
C LYS A 28 10.42 -0.67 -7.81
N GLY A 29 9.45 0.22 -7.61
CA GLY A 29 8.09 0.09 -8.14
C GLY A 29 7.20 -0.89 -7.38
N VAL A 30 7.66 -1.53 -6.30
CA VAL A 30 6.82 -2.46 -5.54
C VAL A 30 5.67 -1.75 -4.84
N ASP A 31 5.89 -0.54 -4.31
CA ASP A 31 4.84 0.20 -3.62
C ASP A 31 3.82 0.77 -4.61
N GLU A 32 4.29 1.29 -5.75
CA GLU A 32 3.42 1.66 -6.88
C GLU A 32 2.58 0.47 -7.35
N GLY A 33 3.21 -0.69 -7.56
CA GLY A 33 2.53 -1.92 -7.95
C GLY A 33 1.48 -2.37 -6.94
N ARG A 34 1.80 -2.33 -5.65
CA ARG A 34 0.90 -2.64 -4.54
C ARG A 34 -0.34 -1.73 -4.55
N LEU A 35 -0.14 -0.43 -4.74
CA LEU A 35 -1.23 0.56 -4.78
C LEU A 35 -2.11 0.40 -6.02
N ASN A 36 -1.49 0.19 -7.18
CA ASN A 36 -2.19 -0.03 -8.45
C ASN A 36 -3.07 -1.27 -8.37
N VAL A 37 -2.52 -2.39 -7.87
CA VAL A 37 -3.26 -3.65 -7.71
C VAL A 37 -4.38 -3.50 -6.68
N THR A 38 -4.13 -2.84 -5.55
CA THR A 38 -5.16 -2.59 -4.51
C THR A 38 -6.32 -1.76 -5.07
N THR A 39 -6.01 -0.70 -5.81
CA THR A 39 -7.01 0.17 -6.45
C THR A 39 -7.82 -0.59 -7.48
N TRP A 40 -7.16 -1.38 -8.33
CA TRP A 40 -7.81 -2.22 -9.32
C TRP A 40 -8.70 -3.31 -8.69
N LEU A 41 -8.24 -3.97 -7.62
CA LEU A 41 -9.02 -4.98 -6.91
C LEU A 41 -10.32 -4.38 -6.36
N LYS A 42 -10.20 -3.24 -5.67
CA LYS A 42 -11.35 -2.52 -5.11
C LYS A 42 -12.34 -2.08 -6.18
N SER A 43 -11.87 -1.60 -7.35
CA SER A 43 -12.77 -1.18 -8.43
C SER A 43 -13.54 -2.33 -9.07
N ARG A 44 -13.06 -3.56 -8.91
CA ARG A 44 -13.72 -4.77 -9.43
C ARG A 44 -14.71 -5.40 -8.46
N TYR A 45 -14.79 -4.92 -7.22
CA TYR A 45 -15.71 -5.41 -6.21
C TYR A 45 -17.17 -5.09 -6.58
N SER A 46 -18.06 -6.05 -6.41
CA SER A 46 -19.51 -5.86 -6.49
C SER A 46 -20.14 -5.89 -5.11
N ASP A 47 -21.02 -4.93 -4.79
CA ASP A 47 -21.75 -4.93 -3.51
C ASP A 47 -22.71 -6.12 -3.35
N VAL A 48 -23.06 -6.80 -4.44
CA VAL A 48 -23.98 -7.94 -4.44
C VAL A 48 -23.24 -9.27 -4.48
N PHE A 49 -22.16 -9.36 -5.27
CA PHE A 49 -21.47 -10.62 -5.54
C PHE A 49 -20.00 -10.65 -5.09
N GLY A 50 -19.46 -9.57 -4.54
CA GLY A 50 -18.04 -9.44 -4.21
C GLY A 50 -17.15 -9.62 -5.44
N TRP A 51 -16.20 -10.57 -5.36
CA TRP A 51 -15.41 -11.05 -6.50
C TRP A 51 -15.83 -12.47 -6.92
N HIS A 52 -17.12 -12.80 -6.78
CA HIS A 52 -17.68 -14.13 -7.01
C HIS A 52 -16.96 -15.21 -6.18
N GLU A 53 -16.57 -16.34 -6.79
CA GLU A 53 -15.83 -17.42 -6.14
C GLU A 53 -14.47 -16.97 -5.60
N ASN A 54 -13.92 -15.85 -6.10
CA ASN A 54 -12.63 -15.32 -5.68
C ASN A 54 -12.70 -14.36 -4.49
N THR A 55 -13.87 -14.20 -3.86
CA THR A 55 -14.04 -13.24 -2.75
C THR A 55 -13.03 -13.45 -1.62
N HIS A 56 -12.79 -14.70 -1.22
CA HIS A 56 -11.79 -15.05 -0.21
C HIS A 56 -10.37 -14.63 -0.61
N ARG A 57 -9.99 -14.81 -1.88
CA ARG A 57 -8.67 -14.40 -2.40
C ARG A 57 -8.52 -12.89 -2.41
N GLY A 58 -9.57 -12.18 -2.83
CA GLY A 58 -9.57 -10.71 -2.86
C GLY A 58 -9.41 -10.11 -1.46
N ILE A 59 -10.11 -10.65 -0.46
CA ILE A 59 -9.98 -10.22 0.94
C ILE A 59 -8.56 -10.46 1.46
N VAL A 60 -8.01 -11.66 1.25
CA VAL A 60 -6.63 -11.99 1.69
C VAL A 60 -5.60 -11.12 0.97
N ALA A 61 -5.77 -10.88 -0.34
CA ALA A 61 -4.88 -10.02 -1.11
C ALA A 61 -4.90 -8.57 -0.58
N LEU A 62 -6.08 -8.04 -0.24
CA LEU A 62 -6.21 -6.72 0.38
C LEU A 62 -5.61 -6.67 1.78
N TYR A 63 -5.79 -7.72 2.58
CA TYR A 63 -5.20 -7.81 3.92
C TYR A 63 -3.67 -7.75 3.83
N LEU A 64 -3.06 -8.66 3.06
CA LEU A 64 -1.61 -8.73 2.89
C LEU A 64 -1.02 -7.51 2.17
N GLY A 65 -1.76 -6.95 1.21
CA GLY A 65 -1.33 -5.76 0.46
C GLY A 65 -1.46 -4.46 1.23
N ASN A 66 -2.21 -4.42 2.32
CA ASN A 66 -2.39 -3.23 3.16
C ASN A 66 -1.44 -3.20 4.38
N GLU A 67 -0.80 -4.32 4.73
CA GLU A 67 0.26 -4.37 5.74
C GLU A 67 1.53 -3.66 5.22
N ARG A 68 1.61 -2.34 5.41
CA ARG A 68 2.91 -1.70 5.63
C ARG A 68 3.26 -2.01 7.08
N ASN A 69 4.42 -2.63 7.33
CA ASN A 69 4.85 -2.96 8.70
C ASN A 69 4.98 -1.64 9.48
N ALA A 70 3.93 -1.28 10.22
CA ALA A 70 3.74 0.02 10.87
C ALA A 70 4.55 0.11 12.17
N THR A 71 5.75 -0.45 12.19
CA THR A 71 6.72 -0.12 13.22
C THR A 71 7.33 1.23 12.86
N ASN A 72 6.65 2.29 13.34
CA ASN A 72 7.08 3.69 13.44
C ASN A 72 6.42 4.72 12.48
N MET A 73 5.11 4.62 12.22
CA MET A 73 4.32 5.74 11.68
C MET A 73 3.39 6.34 12.75
N THR A 74 3.95 6.68 13.90
CA THR A 74 3.43 7.73 14.78
C THR A 74 4.43 8.89 14.73
N ALA A 75 4.43 9.63 13.61
CA ALA A 75 5.05 10.94 13.56
C ALA A 75 3.93 11.97 13.43
N GLY A 76 3.64 12.66 14.53
CA GLY A 76 2.89 13.92 14.53
C GLY A 76 1.38 13.80 14.60
N GLU A 77 0.85 13.45 15.78
CA GLU A 77 -0.37 14.11 16.24
C GLU A 77 -0.06 15.61 16.43
N ASN A 78 -0.70 16.48 15.65
CA ASN A 78 -1.14 17.80 16.10
C ASN A 78 -2.34 18.26 15.29
#